data_AF-A0A5R9P0B7-F1
#
_entry.id   AF-A0A5R9P0B7-F1
#
_cell.length_a   1.000
_cell.length_b   1.000
_cell.length_c   1.000
_cell.angle_alpha   90.00
_cell.angle_beta   90.00
_cell.angle_gamma   90.00
#
_symmetry.space_group_name_H-M   'P 1'
#
loop_
_entity.id
_entity.type
_entity.pdbx_description
1 polymer ?
#
loop_
_entity_poly.entity_id
_entity_poly.type
_entity_poly.pdbx_seq_one_letter_code
_entity_poly.pdbx_strand_id
1 'polypeptide(L)'
;MTTATLFERLQAVKGVTVGIQPYLNEIDQDMQTRYGVSYSELAELVNPDGEMVKSAFDDGQSAKAFVDQTARSHYMLPVGAEVLNGGDAGKFNLVAAHISDYVGSRPDEWQRRDRGICQVVDDGFAILRPVKEANGSGYGFGIEVRIGGVLNANGYKVDDLGKPGERFSAGDLDEVLEKFEQTKALKFNAF
;
A
#
# COMPACT_ATOMS: atom_id res chain seq x y z
N MET A 1 25.02 -7.55 11.09
CA MET A 1 24.97 -7.99 9.68
C MET A 1 24.40 -6.83 8.89
N THR A 2 25.14 -6.27 7.94
CA THR A 2 24.62 -5.25 7.02
C THR A 2 23.83 -5.97 5.92
N THR A 3 22.53 -5.71 5.82
CA THR A 3 21.69 -6.22 4.72
C THR A 3 22.24 -5.65 3.41
N ALA A 4 22.45 -6.50 2.41
CA ALA A 4 22.87 -6.06 1.08
C ALA A 4 21.81 -5.11 0.49
N THR A 5 22.23 -4.02 -0.12
CA THR A 5 21.36 -3.06 -0.82
C THR A 5 20.62 -3.72 -1.98
N LEU A 6 19.49 -3.15 -2.42
CA LEU A 6 18.74 -3.62 -3.59
C LEU A 6 19.64 -3.82 -4.82
N PHE A 7 20.55 -2.87 -5.06
CA PHE A 7 21.50 -2.97 -6.16
C PHE A 7 22.46 -4.18 -6.01
N GLU A 8 23.03 -4.38 -4.82
CA GLU A 8 23.92 -5.53 -4.56
C GLU A 8 23.18 -6.86 -4.72
N ARG A 9 21.90 -6.91 -4.32
CA ARG A 9 21.05 -8.10 -4.53
C ARG A 9 20.80 -8.36 -6.00
N LEU A 10 20.49 -7.32 -6.78
CA LEU A 10 20.33 -7.43 -8.23
C LEU A 10 21.62 -7.88 -8.91
N GLN A 11 22.78 -7.34 -8.54
CA GLN A 11 24.06 -7.78 -9.10
C GLN A 11 24.41 -9.24 -8.79
N ALA A 12 23.98 -9.77 -7.64
CA ALA A 12 24.20 -11.16 -7.27
C ALA A 12 23.38 -12.14 -8.13
N VAL A 13 22.29 -11.67 -8.76
CA VAL A 13 21.51 -12.47 -9.72
C VAL A 13 22.28 -12.53 -11.04
N LYS A 14 22.78 -13.73 -11.39
CA LYS A 14 23.51 -13.97 -12.65
C LYS A 14 22.68 -13.47 -13.85
N GLY A 15 23.27 -12.58 -14.64
CA GLY A 15 22.64 -12.03 -15.86
C GLY A 15 22.17 -10.58 -15.74
N VAL A 16 22.36 -9.91 -14.59
CA VAL A 16 22.05 -8.48 -14.49
C VAL A 16 23.05 -7.65 -15.29
N THR A 17 22.51 -7.08 -16.36
CA THR A 17 23.13 -6.28 -17.39
C THR A 17 23.79 -5.03 -16.82
N VAL A 18 25.01 -4.75 -17.29
CA VAL A 18 25.70 -3.47 -17.15
C VAL A 18 24.77 -2.37 -17.67
N GLY A 19 23.97 -1.75 -16.79
CA GLY A 19 22.94 -0.78 -17.20
C GLY A 19 21.79 -0.56 -16.22
N ILE A 20 21.55 -1.46 -15.25
CA ILE A 20 20.40 -1.30 -14.33
C ILE A 20 20.60 -0.18 -13.28
N GLN A 21 21.85 0.16 -12.92
CA GLN A 21 22.10 1.18 -11.89
C GLN A 21 21.59 2.58 -12.28
N PRO A 22 21.90 3.12 -13.49
CA PRO A 22 21.30 4.37 -13.94
C PRO A 22 19.77 4.33 -13.88
N TYR A 23 19.15 3.22 -14.28
CA TYR A 23 17.71 3.05 -14.24
C TYR A 23 17.14 3.10 -12.81
N LEU A 24 17.77 2.39 -11.86
CA LEU A 24 17.39 2.46 -10.43
C LEU A 24 17.53 3.88 -9.88
N ASN A 25 18.60 4.58 -10.21
CA ASN A 25 18.80 5.96 -9.75
C ASN A 25 17.70 6.90 -10.28
N GLU A 26 17.30 6.74 -11.54
CA GLU A 26 16.20 7.51 -12.13
C GLU A 26 14.86 7.23 -11.43
N ILE A 27 14.57 5.95 -11.15
CA ILE A 27 13.38 5.55 -10.40
C ILE A 27 13.40 6.16 -9.00
N ASP A 28 14.49 5.97 -8.24
CA ASP A 28 14.62 6.47 -6.87
C ASP A 28 14.45 7.99 -6.82
N GLN A 29 15.06 8.71 -7.76
CA GLN A 29 14.93 10.16 -7.85
C GLN A 29 13.49 10.60 -8.17
N ASP A 30 12.82 9.96 -9.15
CA ASP A 30 11.44 10.32 -9.51
C ASP A 30 10.46 9.97 -8.38
N MET A 31 10.62 8.81 -7.73
CA MET A 31 9.78 8.42 -6.59
C MET A 31 9.98 9.36 -5.40
N GLN A 32 11.24 9.68 -5.06
CA GLN A 32 11.52 10.60 -3.95
C GLN A 32 10.92 11.99 -4.21
N THR A 33 11.04 12.48 -5.45
CA THR A 33 10.53 13.80 -5.84
C THR A 33 9.00 13.86 -5.81
N ARG A 34 8.34 12.84 -6.36
CA ARG A 34 6.88 12.86 -6.56
C ARG A 34 6.10 12.31 -5.39
N TYR A 35 6.66 11.36 -4.65
CA TYR A 35 5.95 10.58 -3.63
C TYR A 35 6.67 10.58 -2.27
N GLY A 36 7.84 11.20 -2.16
CA GLY A 36 8.55 11.37 -0.89
C GLY A 36 9.23 10.11 -0.35
N VAL A 37 9.36 9.06 -1.17
CA VAL A 37 10.00 7.79 -0.81
C VAL A 37 10.79 7.26 -1.99
N SER A 38 11.93 6.63 -1.76
CA SER A 38 12.70 5.95 -2.83
C SER A 38 12.11 4.57 -3.15
N TYR A 39 12.33 4.08 -4.37
CA TYR A 39 11.97 2.70 -4.69
C TYR A 39 12.82 1.70 -3.91
N SER A 40 14.10 2.01 -3.68
CA SER A 40 14.98 1.19 -2.87
C SER A 40 14.43 0.94 -1.45
N GLU A 41 13.87 1.94 -0.79
CA GLU A 41 13.18 1.78 0.51
C GLU A 41 11.87 0.99 0.37
N LEU A 42 11.10 1.25 -0.69
CA LEU A 42 9.84 0.56 -0.95
C LEU A 42 10.05 -0.93 -1.22
N ALA A 43 11.09 -1.28 -1.99
CA ALA A 43 11.38 -2.63 -2.44
C ALA A 43 11.68 -3.56 -1.28
N GLU A 44 12.30 -3.08 -0.19
CA GLU A 44 12.48 -3.88 1.03
C GLU A 44 11.15 -4.40 1.60
N LEU A 45 10.04 -3.71 1.33
CA LEU A 45 8.71 -4.08 1.80
C LEU A 45 7.96 -4.95 0.79
N VAL A 46 7.95 -4.57 -0.49
CA VAL A 46 7.01 -5.13 -1.48
C VAL A 46 7.66 -6.01 -2.55
N ASN A 47 8.97 -5.94 -2.73
CA ASN A 47 9.69 -6.73 -3.73
C ASN A 47 11.19 -6.82 -3.38
N PRO A 48 11.57 -7.53 -2.30
CA PRO A 48 12.93 -7.48 -1.75
C PRO A 48 13.98 -8.08 -2.70
N ASP A 49 13.58 -9.01 -3.56
CA ASP A 49 14.43 -9.63 -4.59
C ASP A 49 14.73 -8.72 -5.79
N GLY A 50 13.94 -7.65 -5.98
CA GLY A 50 14.08 -6.75 -7.12
C GLY A 50 13.59 -7.34 -8.45
N GLU A 51 12.87 -8.47 -8.46
CA GLU A 51 12.40 -9.09 -9.71
C GLU A 51 11.50 -8.15 -10.52
N MET A 52 10.67 -7.34 -9.86
CA MET A 52 9.78 -6.39 -10.54
C MET A 52 10.56 -5.33 -11.33
N VAL A 53 11.55 -4.70 -10.70
CA VAL A 53 12.35 -3.67 -11.35
C VAL A 53 13.28 -4.26 -12.40
N LYS A 54 13.76 -5.49 -12.18
CA LYS A 54 14.53 -6.24 -13.17
C LYS A 54 13.71 -6.53 -14.42
N SER A 55 12.50 -7.07 -14.26
CA SER A 55 11.62 -7.36 -15.40
C SER A 55 11.29 -6.09 -16.18
N ALA A 56 10.96 -5.00 -15.48
CA ALA A 56 10.68 -3.71 -16.11
C ALA A 56 11.88 -3.20 -16.93
N PHE A 57 13.09 -3.32 -16.39
CA PHE A 57 14.32 -2.97 -17.09
C PHE A 57 14.55 -3.84 -18.34
N ASP A 58 14.42 -5.16 -18.19
CA ASP A 58 14.63 -6.12 -19.28
C ASP A 58 13.61 -5.94 -20.42
N ASP A 59 12.37 -5.57 -20.08
CA ASP A 59 11.29 -5.26 -21.02
C ASP A 59 11.44 -3.86 -21.68
N GLY A 60 12.44 -3.08 -21.28
CA GLY A 60 12.68 -1.72 -21.79
C GLY A 60 11.64 -0.69 -21.33
N GLN A 61 10.93 -0.96 -20.23
CA GLN A 61 10.00 -0.01 -19.63
C GLN A 61 10.75 1.23 -19.13
N SER A 62 10.28 2.43 -19.45
CA SER A 62 10.91 3.66 -18.94
C SER A 62 10.74 3.80 -17.42
N ALA A 63 11.71 4.43 -16.75
CA ALA A 63 11.68 4.65 -15.30
C ALA A 63 10.38 5.36 -14.88
N LYS A 64 9.96 6.38 -15.62
CA LYS A 64 8.68 7.09 -15.38
C LYS A 64 7.48 6.15 -15.44
N ALA A 65 7.41 5.28 -16.45
CA ALA A 65 6.28 4.37 -16.60
C ALA A 65 6.23 3.34 -15.47
N PHE A 66 7.40 2.83 -15.04
CA PHE A 66 7.51 1.97 -13.88
C PHE A 66 7.04 2.68 -12.61
N VAL A 67 7.50 3.91 -12.36
CA VAL A 67 7.09 4.74 -11.21
C VAL A 67 5.57 4.97 -11.19
N ASP A 68 4.97 5.33 -12.33
CA ASP A 68 3.53 5.54 -12.44
C ASP A 68 2.75 4.26 -12.14
N GLN A 69 3.23 3.11 -12.61
CA GLN A 69 2.62 1.80 -12.36
C GLN A 69 2.75 1.40 -10.88
N THR A 70 3.93 1.57 -10.27
CA THR A 70 4.18 1.29 -8.86
C THR A 70 3.28 2.16 -7.98
N ALA A 71 3.25 3.47 -8.22
CA ALA A 71 2.40 4.40 -7.47
C ALA A 71 0.92 4.02 -7.53
N ARG A 72 0.42 3.66 -8.73
CA ARG A 72 -0.96 3.20 -8.90
C ARG A 72 -1.23 1.88 -8.18
N SER A 73 -0.29 0.93 -8.25
CA SER A 73 -0.46 -0.41 -7.67
C SER A 73 -0.48 -0.40 -6.15
N HIS A 74 0.21 0.56 -5.53
CA HIS A 74 0.31 0.72 -4.09
C HIS A 74 -0.51 1.89 -3.53
N TYR A 75 -1.41 2.49 -4.33
CA TYR A 75 -2.26 3.61 -3.91
C TYR A 75 -1.48 4.78 -3.31
N MET A 76 -0.30 5.06 -3.85
CA MET A 76 0.57 6.11 -3.36
C MET A 76 -0.03 7.49 -3.65
N LEU A 77 0.20 8.42 -2.73
CA LEU A 77 -0.20 9.81 -2.85
C LEU A 77 1.00 10.69 -3.16
N PRO A 78 0.86 11.67 -4.07
CA PRO A 78 1.95 12.58 -4.37
C PRO A 78 2.26 13.50 -3.18
N VAL A 79 3.49 14.01 -3.14
CA VAL A 79 3.90 15.05 -2.20
C VAL A 79 2.97 16.26 -2.35
N GLY A 80 2.45 16.76 -1.22
CA GLY A 80 1.51 17.88 -1.20
C GLY A 80 0.06 17.52 -1.52
N ALA A 81 -0.29 16.23 -1.65
CA ALA A 81 -1.68 15.83 -1.81
C ALA A 81 -2.56 16.39 -0.68
N GLU A 82 -3.66 17.06 -1.04
CA GLU A 82 -4.54 17.76 -0.09
C GLU A 82 -5.06 16.83 1.02
N VAL A 83 -5.36 15.58 0.67
CA VAL A 83 -5.86 14.56 1.60
C VAL A 83 -4.88 14.23 2.73
N LEU A 84 -3.58 14.53 2.56
CA LEU A 84 -2.58 14.36 3.62
C LEU A 84 -2.66 15.46 4.70
N ASN A 85 -3.31 16.60 4.41
CA ASN A 85 -3.45 17.75 5.31
C ASN A 85 -2.12 18.17 5.96
N GLY A 86 -1.08 18.34 5.12
CA GLY A 86 0.27 18.68 5.57
C GLY A 86 1.07 17.53 6.21
N GLY A 87 0.58 16.29 6.09
CA GLY A 87 1.30 15.09 6.50
C GLY A 87 2.41 14.66 5.53
N ASP A 88 3.29 13.80 6.02
CA ASP A 88 4.45 13.28 5.29
C ASP A 88 4.03 12.21 4.27
N ALA A 89 4.15 12.52 2.98
CA ALA A 89 3.78 11.61 1.90
C ALA A 89 4.62 10.33 1.89
N GLY A 90 5.92 10.41 2.21
CA GLY A 90 6.80 9.25 2.23
C GLY A 90 6.37 8.24 3.28
N LYS A 91 6.12 8.70 4.50
CA LYS A 91 5.60 7.85 5.59
C LYS A 91 4.22 7.27 5.26
N PHE A 92 3.33 8.06 4.68
CA PHE A 92 2.02 7.56 4.22
C PHE A 92 2.21 6.44 3.19
N ASN A 93 3.08 6.65 2.21
CA ASN A 93 3.26 5.77 1.08
C ASN A 93 3.92 4.45 1.46
N LEU A 94 4.83 4.44 2.44
CA LEU A 94 5.38 3.19 3.00
C LEU A 94 4.29 2.32 3.62
N VAL A 95 3.39 2.91 4.40
CA VAL A 95 2.25 2.18 4.99
C VAL A 95 1.27 1.73 3.90
N ALA A 96 0.97 2.58 2.92
CA ALA A 96 0.09 2.22 1.81
C ALA A 96 0.64 1.04 0.99
N ALA A 97 1.94 1.00 0.77
CA ALA A 97 2.62 -0.08 0.07
C ALA A 97 2.58 -1.39 0.85
N HIS A 98 2.83 -1.34 2.16
CA HIS A 98 2.70 -2.51 3.04
C HIS A 98 1.28 -3.06 3.03
N ILE A 99 0.26 -2.20 3.14
CA ILE A 99 -1.15 -2.63 3.02
C ILE A 99 -1.38 -3.30 1.65
N SER A 100 -0.91 -2.69 0.58
CA SER A 100 -1.11 -3.23 -0.78
C SER A 100 -0.46 -4.60 -0.97
N ASP A 101 0.74 -4.81 -0.43
CA ASP A 101 1.45 -6.09 -0.46
C ASP A 101 0.70 -7.18 0.33
N TYR A 102 0.28 -6.86 1.56
CA TYR A 102 -0.55 -7.74 2.39
C TYR A 102 -1.79 -8.24 1.63
N VAL A 103 -2.46 -7.34 0.91
CA VAL A 103 -3.66 -7.68 0.13
C VAL A 103 -3.33 -8.51 -1.11
N GLY A 104 -2.18 -8.26 -1.73
CA GLY A 104 -1.70 -9.04 -2.87
C GLY A 104 -1.50 -10.52 -2.51
N SER A 105 -1.10 -10.80 -1.26
CA SER A 105 -0.94 -12.15 -0.74
C SER A 105 -2.24 -12.79 -0.18
N ARG A 106 -3.31 -12.01 0.02
CA ARG A 106 -4.60 -12.47 0.58
C ARG A 106 -5.83 -11.93 -0.18
N PRO A 107 -5.99 -12.29 -1.48
CA PRO A 107 -7.02 -11.71 -2.33
C PRO A 107 -8.46 -12.14 -1.97
N ASP A 108 -8.62 -13.19 -1.17
CA ASP A 108 -9.93 -13.74 -0.81
C ASP A 108 -10.63 -12.96 0.31
N GLU A 109 -9.87 -12.22 1.13
CA GLU A 109 -10.39 -11.46 2.27
C GLU A 109 -10.48 -9.97 1.97
N TRP A 110 -9.37 -9.40 1.49
CA TRP A 110 -9.26 -7.98 1.18
C TRP A 110 -9.02 -7.81 -0.31
N GLN A 111 -9.67 -6.79 -0.89
CA GLN A 111 -9.64 -6.59 -2.33
C GLN A 111 -9.25 -5.16 -2.67
N ARG A 112 -8.38 -5.03 -3.68
CA ARG A 112 -8.03 -3.76 -4.30
C ARG A 112 -9.23 -3.24 -5.11
N ARG A 113 -9.70 -2.04 -4.78
CA ARG A 113 -10.90 -1.36 -5.33
C ARG A 113 -10.58 0.08 -5.71
N ASP A 114 -11.52 0.79 -6.34
CA ASP A 114 -11.27 2.15 -6.87
C ASP A 114 -10.91 3.19 -5.79
N ARG A 115 -11.45 3.03 -4.57
CA ARG A 115 -11.23 3.91 -3.43
C ARG A 115 -10.25 3.37 -2.38
N GLY A 116 -9.50 2.33 -2.75
CA GLY A 116 -8.50 1.71 -1.87
C GLY A 116 -8.80 0.23 -1.64
N ILE A 117 -8.44 -0.26 -0.47
CA ILE A 117 -8.49 -1.68 -0.16
C ILE A 117 -9.70 -1.94 0.74
N CYS A 118 -10.61 -2.82 0.30
CA CYS A 118 -11.91 -3.02 0.92
C CYS A 118 -12.21 -4.51 1.18
N GLN A 119 -13.01 -4.76 2.20
CA GLN A 119 -13.62 -6.06 2.51
C GLN A 119 -15.13 -5.87 2.71
N VAL A 120 -15.95 -6.75 2.14
CA VAL A 120 -17.42 -6.71 2.36
C VAL A 120 -17.73 -7.21 3.77
N VAL A 121 -18.63 -6.51 4.47
CA VAL A 121 -19.14 -6.89 5.79
C VAL A 121 -20.68 -6.85 5.77
N ASP A 122 -21.33 -7.42 6.77
CA ASP A 122 -22.79 -7.65 6.77
C ASP A 122 -23.60 -6.39 6.43
N ASP A 123 -23.26 -5.26 7.05
CA ASP A 123 -23.95 -3.98 6.86
C ASP A 123 -23.21 -3.01 5.91
N GLY A 124 -22.31 -3.48 5.04
CA GLY A 124 -21.62 -2.61 4.07
C GLY A 124 -20.20 -3.08 3.73
N PHE A 125 -19.20 -2.23 3.94
CA PHE A 125 -17.80 -2.61 3.70
C PHE A 125 -16.83 -1.94 4.68
N ALA A 126 -15.69 -2.58 4.91
CA ALA A 126 -14.56 -2.04 5.65
C ALA A 126 -13.49 -1.53 4.67
N ILE A 127 -12.82 -0.43 5.01
CA ILE A 127 -11.72 0.15 4.24
C ILE A 127 -10.44 0.08 5.07
N LEU A 128 -9.41 -0.59 4.56
CA LEU A 128 -8.06 -0.61 5.13
C LEU A 128 -7.21 0.48 4.47
N ARG A 129 -6.63 1.36 5.28
CA ARG A 129 -5.88 2.54 4.81
C ARG A 129 -4.83 3.01 5.81
N PRO A 130 -3.81 3.77 5.37
CA PRO A 130 -2.96 4.49 6.29
C PRO A 130 -3.77 5.51 7.09
N VAL A 131 -3.49 5.61 8.39
CA VAL A 131 -4.10 6.59 9.29
C VAL A 131 -3.02 7.33 10.06
N LYS A 132 -3.20 8.63 10.26
CA LYS A 132 -2.24 9.43 11.03
C LYS A 132 -2.25 8.96 12.49
N GLU A 133 -1.07 8.69 13.04
CA GLU A 133 -0.95 8.32 14.45
C GLU A 133 -1.37 9.47 15.36
N ALA A 134 -1.91 9.13 16.55
CA ALA A 134 -2.39 10.12 17.52
C ALA A 134 -1.28 11.06 18.03
N ASN A 135 -0.04 10.58 18.07
CA ASN A 135 1.16 11.35 18.42
C ASN A 135 1.58 12.34 17.30
N GLY A 136 0.99 12.25 16.11
CA GLY A 136 1.30 13.06 14.94
C GLY A 136 2.65 12.76 14.26
N SER A 137 3.44 11.80 14.75
CA SER A 137 4.81 11.54 14.26
C SER A 137 4.88 10.65 13.01
N GLY A 138 3.80 9.96 12.67
CA GLY A 138 3.78 9.02 11.57
C GLY A 138 2.40 8.59 11.13
N TYR A 139 2.39 7.49 10.38
CA TYR A 139 1.21 6.81 9.92
C TYR A 139 1.24 5.37 10.45
N GLY A 140 0.10 4.90 10.91
CA GLY A 140 -0.16 3.51 11.21
C GLY A 140 -1.23 2.95 10.28
N PHE A 141 -1.75 1.79 10.63
CA PHE A 141 -2.78 1.07 9.88
C PHE A 141 -4.14 1.37 10.48
N GLY A 142 -5.15 1.54 9.64
CA GLY A 142 -6.51 1.80 10.10
C GLY A 142 -7.57 1.13 9.25
N ILE A 143 -8.59 0.65 9.93
CA ILE A 143 -9.79 0.08 9.32
C ILE A 143 -10.98 0.97 9.67
N GLU A 144 -11.74 1.40 8.66
CA GLU A 144 -12.99 2.14 8.85
C GLU A 144 -14.14 1.37 8.22
N VAL A 145 -15.16 1.06 9.02
CA VAL A 145 -16.41 0.44 8.55
C VAL A 145 -17.33 1.51 7.98
N ARG A 146 -17.94 1.20 6.84
CA ARG A 146 -18.93 2.01 6.13
C ARG A 146 -20.29 1.32 6.14
N ILE A 147 -21.16 1.77 7.05
CA ILE A 147 -22.49 1.20 7.25
C ILE A 147 -23.44 1.70 6.16
N GLY A 148 -24.15 0.78 5.51
CA GLY A 148 -24.98 1.03 4.34
C GLY A 148 -24.17 1.38 3.08
N GLY A 149 -22.84 1.19 3.12
CA GLY A 149 -21.98 1.43 1.96
C GLY A 149 -22.23 0.36 0.88
N VAL A 150 -22.34 0.78 -0.37
CA VAL A 150 -22.68 -0.08 -1.52
C VAL A 150 -21.53 -0.06 -2.52
N LEU A 151 -21.05 -1.25 -2.85
CA LEU A 151 -20.20 -1.47 -4.01
C LEU A 151 -21.09 -1.71 -5.24
N ASN A 152 -20.64 -1.28 -6.40
CA ASN A 152 -21.34 -1.48 -7.67
C ASN A 152 -21.49 -2.98 -8.02
N ALA A 153 -22.23 -3.29 -9.08
CA ALA A 153 -22.58 -4.68 -9.42
C ALA A 153 -21.39 -5.63 -9.64
N ASN A 154 -20.20 -5.12 -9.99
CA ASN A 154 -18.99 -5.93 -10.11
C ASN A 154 -18.08 -5.88 -8.87
N GLY A 155 -18.57 -5.28 -7.78
CA GLY A 155 -17.89 -5.12 -6.51
C GLY A 155 -16.65 -4.21 -6.55
N TYR A 156 -16.36 -3.56 -7.69
CA TYR A 156 -15.09 -2.85 -7.91
C TYR A 156 -15.12 -1.38 -7.47
N LYS A 157 -16.24 -0.69 -7.69
CA LYS A 157 -16.42 0.73 -7.37
C LYS A 157 -17.33 0.92 -6.18
N VAL A 158 -17.10 1.98 -5.42
CA VAL A 158 -18.04 2.44 -4.39
C VAL A 158 -19.13 3.29 -5.04
N ASP A 159 -20.36 2.75 -5.11
CA ASP A 159 -21.55 3.48 -5.58
C ASP A 159 -22.11 4.39 -4.47
N ASP A 160 -22.10 3.91 -3.22
CA ASP A 160 -22.44 4.69 -2.03
C ASP A 160 -21.42 4.44 -0.92
N LEU A 161 -20.86 5.50 -0.34
CA LEU A 161 -19.91 5.39 0.77
C LEU A 161 -20.59 5.03 2.09
N GLY A 162 -21.91 5.22 2.21
CA GLY A 162 -22.65 5.00 3.44
C GLY A 162 -22.22 5.93 4.58
N LYS A 163 -22.54 5.54 5.82
CA LYS A 163 -22.19 6.27 7.03
C LYS A 163 -20.91 5.74 7.67
N PRO A 164 -20.05 6.58 8.26
CA PRO A 164 -18.96 6.11 9.10
C PRO A 164 -19.49 5.27 10.26
N GLY A 165 -18.95 4.06 10.40
CA GLY A 165 -19.17 3.17 11.53
C GLY A 165 -17.96 3.12 12.45
N GLU A 166 -17.64 1.92 12.92
CA GLU A 166 -16.48 1.66 13.78
C GLU A 166 -15.16 1.96 13.07
N ARG A 167 -14.17 2.37 13.86
CA ARG A 167 -12.82 2.69 13.40
C ARG A 167 -11.81 2.01 14.30
N PHE A 168 -10.83 1.38 13.66
CA PHE A 168 -9.74 0.70 14.31
C PHE A 168 -8.44 1.31 13.82
N SER A 169 -7.45 1.42 14.70
CA SER A 169 -6.11 1.87 14.34
C SER A 169 -5.05 1.21 15.21
N ALA A 170 -3.91 0.92 14.61
CA ALA A 170 -2.72 0.43 15.30
C ALA A 170 -1.45 0.86 14.55
N GLY A 171 -0.30 0.77 15.24
CA GLY A 171 1.00 0.96 14.59
C GLY A 171 1.40 -0.23 13.72
N ASP A 172 0.77 -1.39 13.93
CA ASP A 172 1.03 -2.64 13.25
C ASP A 172 -0.21 -3.16 12.51
N LEU A 173 0.01 -3.83 11.37
CA LEU A 173 -1.08 -4.31 10.51
C LEU A 173 -1.81 -5.50 11.13
N ASP A 174 -1.10 -6.45 11.72
CA ASP A 174 -1.71 -7.62 12.35
C ASP A 174 -2.53 -7.19 13.57
N GLU A 175 -2.04 -6.21 14.34
CA GLU A 175 -2.78 -5.66 15.48
C GLU A 175 -4.11 -5.00 15.06
N VAL A 176 -4.14 -4.22 13.97
CA VAL A 176 -5.41 -3.59 13.53
C VAL A 176 -6.40 -4.62 13.00
N LEU A 177 -5.92 -5.66 12.32
CA LEU A 177 -6.74 -6.74 11.80
C LEU A 177 -7.31 -7.60 12.93
N GLU A 178 -6.51 -7.92 13.93
CA GLU A 178 -6.95 -8.67 15.11
C GLU A 178 -8.09 -7.93 15.84
N LYS A 179 -7.92 -6.62 16.09
CA LYS A 179 -8.98 -5.79 16.73
C LYS A 179 -10.27 -5.80 15.92
N PHE A 180 -10.16 -5.72 14.59
CA PHE A 180 -11.31 -5.72 13.69
C PHE A 180 -12.04 -7.07 13.70
N GLU A 181 -11.32 -8.18 13.54
CA GLU A 181 -11.90 -9.52 13.52
C GLU A 181 -12.48 -9.94 14.87
N GLN A 182 -11.84 -9.59 16.00
CA GLN A 182 -12.40 -9.82 17.33
C GLN A 182 -13.76 -9.12 17.51
N THR A 183 -13.88 -7.88 17.03
CA THR A 183 -15.12 -7.10 17.12
C THR A 183 -16.22 -7.71 16.25
N LYS A 184 -15.88 -8.20 15.06
CA LYS A 184 -16.80 -8.89 14.16
C LYS A 184 -17.29 -10.23 14.75
N ALA A 185 -16.38 -11.01 15.33
CA ALA A 185 -16.72 -12.28 15.97
C ALA A 185 -17.64 -12.12 17.19
N LEU A 186 -17.45 -11.06 17.99
CA LEU A 186 -18.32 -10.76 19.13
C LEU A 186 -19.76 -10.43 18.70
N LYS A 187 -19.95 -9.78 17.53
CA LYS A 187 -21.30 -9.54 16.98
C LYS A 187 -21.99 -10.84 16.53
N PHE A 188 -21.22 -11.83 16.06
CA PHE A 188 -21.77 -13.12 15.66
C PHE A 188 -22.20 -14.00 16.84
N ASN A 189 -21.52 -13.90 17.99
CA ASN A 189 -21.83 -14.69 19.19
C ASN A 189 -22.91 -14.05 20.09
N ALA A 190 -23.42 -12.87 19.73
CA ALA A 190 -24.45 -12.16 20.49
C ALA A 190 -25.89 -12.52 20.07
N PHE A 191 -26.06 -13.50 19.17
CA PHE A 191 -27.35 -13.99 18.67
C PHE A 191 -27.59 -15.45 19.05
#